data_AF-M6WG23-F1
#
_entry.id   AF-M6WG23-F1
#
_cell.length_a   1.000
_cell.length_b   1.000
_cell.length_c   1.000
_cell.angle_alpha   90.00
_cell.angle_beta   90.00
_cell.angle_gamma   90.00
#
_symmetry.space_group_name_H-M   'P 1'
#
loop_
_entity.id
_entity.type
_entity.pdbx_description
1 polymer ?
#
loop_
_entity_poly.entity_id
_entity_poly.type
_entity_poly.pdbx_seq_one_letter_code
_entity_poly.pdbx_strand_id
1 'polypeptide(L)'
;MFDIKRFIQVYFKVITKSRIKRLFEILFNPFYVIAILTIILIRIIRPIITVRFGTLHSEIFGVFAIAPELMMAYKEARINQPTFKTFDIWYLGEYITNKQLAKMWKRVYSVWPYWIVRPLLFANKCIPGGRYHLIPKNNGRDLYNFIDRYSVHINFTREEEIFGETELRKMGLPEGAKFVTILARDNLYTKEKILIMIGLITIIEILISMLMKKQLSF
;
A
#
# COMPACT_ATOMS: atom_id res chain seq x y z
N MET A 1 -36.31 -29.98 -15.94
CA MET A 1 -36.08 -28.87 -16.89
C MET A 1 -35.73 -27.64 -16.07
N PHE A 2 -34.50 -27.13 -16.18
CA PHE A 2 -34.02 -25.99 -15.38
C PHE A 2 -34.76 -24.72 -15.82
N ASP A 3 -35.52 -24.08 -14.92
CA ASP A 3 -36.33 -22.90 -15.25
C ASP A 3 -35.46 -21.64 -15.32
N ILE A 4 -34.85 -21.47 -16.49
CA ILE A 4 -33.93 -20.37 -16.83
C ILE A 4 -34.57 -19.01 -16.56
N LYS A 5 -35.89 -18.85 -16.75
CA LYS A 5 -36.58 -17.58 -16.49
C LYS A 5 -36.58 -17.24 -15.01
N ARG A 6 -36.86 -18.21 -14.14
CA ARG A 6 -36.85 -18.02 -12.68
C ARG A 6 -35.43 -17.73 -12.16
N PHE A 7 -34.42 -18.39 -12.71
CA PHE A 7 -33.01 -18.12 -12.37
C PHE A 7 -32.59 -16.70 -12.77
N ILE A 8 -32.87 -16.28 -14.00
CA ILE A 8 -32.57 -14.93 -14.50
C ILE A 8 -33.28 -13.88 -13.64
N GLN A 9 -34.56 -14.08 -13.30
CA GLN A 9 -35.34 -13.13 -12.53
C GLN A 9 -34.80 -12.97 -11.09
N VAL A 10 -34.43 -14.07 -10.42
CA VAL A 10 -33.79 -14.02 -9.10
C VAL A 10 -32.41 -13.38 -9.17
N TYR A 11 -31.60 -13.74 -10.17
CA TYR A 11 -30.26 -13.19 -10.37
C TYR A 11 -30.29 -11.67 -10.61
N PHE A 12 -31.16 -11.17 -11.49
CA PHE A 12 -31.35 -9.73 -11.71
C PHE A 12 -31.88 -9.01 -10.46
N LYS A 13 -32.80 -9.61 -9.70
CA LYS A 13 -33.35 -9.02 -8.47
C LYS A 13 -32.31 -8.89 -7.36
N VAL A 14 -31.42 -9.88 -7.21
CA VAL A 14 -30.31 -9.84 -6.24
C VAL A 14 -29.26 -8.79 -6.63
N ILE A 15 -28.92 -8.70 -7.93
CA ILE A 15 -27.98 -7.70 -8.45
C ILE A 15 -28.53 -6.28 -8.35
N THR A 16 -29.79 -6.05 -8.72
CA THR A 16 -30.41 -4.73 -8.64
C THR A 16 -30.53 -4.27 -7.20
N LYS A 17 -31.00 -5.14 -6.28
CA LYS A 17 -31.11 -4.81 -4.86
C LYS A 17 -29.75 -4.45 -4.23
N SER A 18 -28.68 -5.18 -4.56
CA SER A 18 -27.34 -4.90 -4.04
C SER A 18 -26.71 -3.61 -4.63
N ARG A 19 -26.93 -3.33 -5.92
CA ARG A 19 -26.46 -2.08 -6.55
C ARG A 19 -27.21 -0.85 -6.05
N ILE A 20 -28.53 -0.94 -5.90
CA ILE A 20 -29.37 0.13 -5.39
C ILE A 20 -28.96 0.45 -3.94
N LYS A 21 -28.82 -0.54 -3.07
CA LYS A 21 -28.37 -0.32 -1.68
C LYS A 21 -27.03 0.40 -1.62
N ARG A 22 -26.06 0.00 -2.46
CA ARG A 22 -24.74 0.65 -2.54
C ARG A 22 -24.81 2.08 -3.07
N LEU A 23 -25.71 2.38 -4.02
CA LEU A 23 -25.96 3.74 -4.50
C LEU A 23 -26.58 4.62 -3.42
N PHE A 24 -27.57 4.11 -2.68
CA PHE A 24 -28.16 4.80 -1.53
C PHE A 24 -27.12 5.07 -0.43
N GLU A 25 -26.27 4.09 -0.10
CA GLU A 25 -25.18 4.27 0.87
C GLU A 25 -24.13 5.31 0.44
N ILE A 26 -23.93 5.51 -0.87
CA ILE A 26 -23.03 6.53 -1.41
C ILE A 26 -23.71 7.90 -1.43
N LEU A 27 -24.97 7.96 -1.85
CA LEU A 27 -25.71 9.22 -2.03
C LEU A 27 -26.11 9.86 -0.69
N PHE A 28 -26.48 9.06 0.31
CA PHE A 28 -26.90 9.55 1.63
C PHE A 28 -25.74 9.72 2.62
N ASN A 29 -24.51 9.42 2.22
CA ASN A 29 -23.34 9.59 3.07
C ASN A 29 -22.68 10.96 2.82
N PRO A 30 -22.66 11.87 3.82
CA PRO A 30 -22.16 13.23 3.65
C PRO A 30 -20.69 13.30 3.23
N PHE A 31 -19.88 12.27 3.54
CA PHE A 31 -18.48 12.21 3.12
C PHE A 31 -18.31 12.19 1.59
N TYR A 32 -19.24 11.61 0.84
CA TYR A 32 -19.16 11.59 -0.63
C TYR A 32 -19.51 12.94 -1.25
N VAL A 33 -20.48 13.66 -0.66
CA VAL A 33 -20.83 15.03 -1.10
C VAL A 33 -19.64 15.96 -0.90
N ILE A 34 -19.03 15.92 0.29
CA ILE A 34 -17.81 16.68 0.59
C ILE A 34 -16.68 16.30 -0.37
N ALA A 35 -16.47 14.99 -0.61
CA ALA A 35 -15.44 14.52 -1.53
C ALA A 35 -15.61 15.03 -2.96
N ILE A 36 -16.85 15.12 -3.47
CA ILE A 36 -17.12 15.70 -4.79
C ILE A 36 -16.69 17.18 -4.84
N LEU A 37 -17.08 17.96 -3.83
CA LEU A 37 -16.69 19.37 -3.73
C LEU A 37 -15.17 19.52 -3.65
N THR A 38 -14.50 18.69 -2.84
CA THR A 38 -13.03 18.68 -2.73
C THR A 38 -12.36 18.36 -4.07
N ILE A 39 -12.85 17.37 -4.82
CA ILE A 39 -12.27 17.03 -6.13
C ILE A 39 -12.45 18.17 -7.14
N ILE A 40 -13.60 18.86 -7.13
CA ILE A 40 -13.82 20.04 -7.99
C ILE A 40 -12.78 21.12 -7.69
N LEU A 41 -12.55 21.43 -6.41
CA LEU A 41 -11.50 22.37 -6.00
C LEU A 41 -10.11 21.93 -6.46
N ILE A 42 -9.79 20.63 -6.33
CA ILE A 42 -8.54 20.05 -6.85
C ILE A 42 -8.40 20.24 -8.37
N ARG A 43 -9.50 20.21 -9.14
CA ARG A 43 -9.45 20.50 -10.59
C ARG A 43 -9.11 21.95 -10.89
N ILE A 44 -9.68 22.87 -10.11
CA ILE A 44 -9.46 24.31 -10.28
C ILE A 44 -8.02 24.68 -9.92
N ILE A 45 -7.44 24.04 -8.89
CA ILE A 45 -6.06 24.30 -8.42
C ILE A 45 -5.00 23.60 -9.29
N ARG A 46 -5.39 22.59 -10.08
CA ARG A 46 -4.51 21.80 -10.98
C ARG A 46 -3.44 22.60 -11.72
N PRO A 47 -3.72 23.75 -12.38
CA PRO A 47 -2.69 24.50 -13.12
C PRO A 47 -1.51 24.97 -12.26
N ILE A 48 -1.70 25.10 -10.94
CA ILE A 48 -0.67 25.52 -10.00
C ILE A 48 -0.01 24.30 -9.33
N ILE A 49 -0.82 23.37 -8.80
CA ILE A 49 -0.35 22.14 -8.14
C ILE A 49 -1.28 20.98 -8.52
N THR A 50 -0.70 19.86 -8.93
CA THR A 50 -1.47 18.64 -9.21
C THR A 50 -1.45 17.70 -8.00
N VAL A 51 -2.61 17.52 -7.35
CA VAL A 51 -2.79 16.54 -6.28
C VAL A 51 -2.99 15.15 -6.89
N ARG A 52 -2.19 14.15 -6.53
CA ARG A 52 -2.29 12.78 -7.05
C ARG A 52 -2.55 11.78 -5.94
N PHE A 53 -3.25 10.71 -6.26
CA PHE A 53 -3.54 9.61 -5.35
C PHE A 53 -2.77 8.35 -5.75
N GLY A 54 -2.01 7.77 -4.81
CA GLY A 54 -1.26 6.54 -4.99
C GLY A 54 -1.61 5.49 -3.93
N THR A 55 -1.53 4.22 -4.30
CA THR A 55 -1.70 3.11 -3.36
C THR A 55 -0.38 2.44 -3.08
N LEU A 56 -0.13 2.08 -1.82
CA LEU A 56 1.08 1.37 -1.41
C LEU A 56 0.92 -0.17 -1.49
N HIS A 57 -0.19 -0.70 -2.00
CA HIS A 57 -0.38 -2.15 -2.19
C HIS A 57 -0.05 -3.02 -0.96
N SER A 58 -0.63 -2.68 0.19
CA SER A 58 -0.35 -3.33 1.49
C SER A 58 -0.90 -4.76 1.62
N GLU A 59 -1.58 -5.29 0.59
CA GLU A 59 -2.22 -6.60 0.59
C GLU A 59 -1.26 -7.74 0.24
N ILE A 60 -0.09 -7.45 -0.34
CA ILE A 60 0.93 -8.43 -0.70
C ILE A 60 2.28 -7.97 -0.18
N PHE A 61 2.84 -8.68 0.80
CA PHE A 61 4.06 -8.28 1.50
C PHE A 61 5.24 -7.94 0.56
N GLY A 62 5.51 -8.80 -0.44
CA GLY A 62 6.62 -8.56 -1.37
C GLY A 62 6.45 -7.28 -2.19
N VAL A 63 5.25 -7.05 -2.74
CA VAL A 63 4.95 -5.81 -3.49
C VAL A 63 4.97 -4.60 -2.56
N PHE A 64 4.45 -4.75 -1.34
CA PHE A 64 4.41 -3.69 -0.34
C PHE A 64 5.79 -3.24 0.12
N ALA A 65 6.79 -4.13 0.14
CA ALA A 65 8.17 -3.79 0.44
C ALA A 65 8.87 -3.12 -0.75
N ILE A 66 8.74 -3.68 -1.95
CA ILE A 66 9.59 -3.27 -3.09
C ILE A 66 9.01 -2.11 -3.90
N ALA A 67 7.69 -2.06 -4.11
CA ALA A 67 7.09 -1.08 -5.01
C ALA A 67 7.19 0.37 -4.50
N PRO A 68 6.99 0.64 -3.20
CA PRO A 68 7.21 1.99 -2.66
C PRO A 68 8.69 2.37 -2.71
N GLU A 69 9.60 1.48 -2.33
CA GLU A 69 11.05 1.73 -2.39
C GLU A 69 11.48 2.13 -3.80
N LEU A 70 11.08 1.34 -4.80
CA LEU A 70 11.35 1.67 -6.20
C LEU A 70 10.76 3.02 -6.59
N MET A 71 9.54 3.34 -6.16
CA MET A 71 8.90 4.63 -6.47
C MET A 71 9.73 5.82 -5.95
N MET A 72 10.37 5.69 -4.79
CA MET A 72 11.29 6.72 -4.30
C MET A 72 12.57 6.78 -5.13
N ALA A 73 13.17 5.63 -5.45
CA ALA A 73 14.34 5.60 -6.32
C ALA A 73 14.05 6.21 -7.71
N TYR A 74 12.88 5.95 -8.32
CA TYR A 74 12.44 6.63 -9.54
C TYR A 74 12.38 8.15 -9.37
N LYS A 75 11.93 8.61 -8.20
CA LYS A 75 11.86 10.03 -7.85
C LYS A 75 13.23 10.66 -7.68
N GLU A 76 14.13 9.99 -7.00
CA GLU A 76 15.51 10.43 -6.81
C GLU A 76 16.28 10.44 -8.14
N ALA A 77 16.10 9.41 -8.96
CA ALA A 77 16.65 9.29 -10.31
C ALA A 77 16.07 10.28 -11.33
N ARG A 78 15.03 11.04 -10.94
CA ARG A 78 14.28 11.96 -11.82
C ARG A 78 13.67 11.30 -13.06
N ILE A 79 13.44 9.98 -13.02
CA ILE A 79 12.81 9.24 -14.11
C ILE A 79 11.29 9.27 -13.94
N ASN A 80 10.56 9.48 -15.04
CA ASN A 80 9.09 9.53 -15.07
C ASN A 80 8.49 10.53 -14.07
N GLN A 81 9.23 11.61 -13.78
CA GLN A 81 8.74 12.64 -12.87
C GLN A 81 7.71 13.53 -13.55
N PRO A 82 6.68 13.95 -12.82
CA PRO A 82 5.73 14.93 -13.32
C PRO A 82 6.45 16.24 -13.63
N THR A 83 6.09 16.87 -14.74
CA THR A 83 6.63 18.18 -15.16
C THR A 83 6.16 19.33 -14.28
N PHE A 84 5.05 19.17 -13.57
CA PHE A 84 4.46 20.18 -12.69
C PHE A 84 4.65 19.81 -11.22
N LYS A 85 4.53 20.80 -10.34
CA LYS A 85 4.55 20.58 -8.89
C LYS A 85 3.41 19.64 -8.48
N THR A 86 3.74 18.51 -7.86
CA THR A 86 2.77 17.52 -7.40
C THR A 86 2.71 17.42 -5.89
N PHE A 87 1.51 17.17 -5.39
CA PHE A 87 1.27 16.76 -4.01
C PHE A 87 0.68 15.36 -4.00
N ASP A 88 1.44 14.39 -3.49
CA ASP A 88 1.09 12.98 -3.58
C ASP A 88 0.49 12.48 -2.26
N ILE A 89 -0.79 12.11 -2.32
CA ILE A 89 -1.54 11.50 -1.22
C ILE A 89 -1.50 9.99 -1.42
N TRP A 90 -0.95 9.29 -0.43
CA TRP A 90 -0.85 7.84 -0.44
C TRP A 90 -1.92 7.22 0.46
N TYR A 91 -2.30 5.99 0.17
CA TYR A 91 -3.18 5.22 1.05
C TYR A 91 -2.79 3.74 1.06
N LEU A 92 -3.05 3.10 2.19
CA LEU A 92 -2.93 1.65 2.36
C LEU A 92 -4.26 0.99 1.95
N GLY A 93 -4.18 -0.24 1.49
CA GLY A 93 -5.34 -1.07 1.20
C GLY A 93 -6.15 -1.39 2.45
N GLU A 94 -7.30 -2.03 2.25
CA GLU A 94 -8.16 -2.48 3.37
C GLU A 94 -7.46 -3.50 4.27
N TYR A 95 -6.55 -4.29 3.69
CA TYR A 95 -5.74 -5.27 4.40
C TYR A 95 -4.27 -4.83 4.43
N ILE A 96 -3.64 -5.00 5.59
CA ILE A 96 -2.23 -4.67 5.81
C ILE A 96 -1.53 -5.97 6.22
N THR A 97 -0.70 -6.51 5.33
CA THR A 97 0.04 -7.77 5.58
C THR A 97 1.10 -7.62 6.67
N ASN A 98 1.68 -6.43 6.79
CA ASN A 98 2.77 -6.13 7.71
C ASN A 98 2.56 -4.75 8.31
N LYS A 99 2.29 -4.71 9.62
CA LYS A 99 1.98 -3.46 10.33
C LYS A 99 3.23 -2.62 10.60
N GLN A 100 4.37 -3.26 10.85
CA GLN A 100 5.63 -2.56 11.12
C GLN A 100 6.13 -1.83 9.87
N LEU A 101 6.13 -2.49 8.72
CA LEU A 101 6.43 -1.92 7.42
C LEU A 101 5.47 -0.78 7.07
N ALA A 102 4.17 -0.93 7.36
CA ALA A 102 3.21 0.16 7.19
C ALA A 102 3.53 1.37 8.08
N LYS A 103 3.96 1.15 9.33
CA LYS A 103 4.42 2.21 10.24
C LYS A 103 5.66 2.91 9.70
N MET A 104 6.62 2.17 9.18
CA MET A 104 7.84 2.72 8.57
C MET A 104 7.51 3.54 7.31
N TRP A 105 6.69 3.02 6.40
CA TRP A 105 6.27 3.75 5.21
C TRP A 105 5.50 5.03 5.53
N LYS A 106 4.68 5.04 6.59
CA LYS A 106 3.98 6.25 7.07
C LYS A 106 4.91 7.38 7.52
N ARG A 107 6.17 7.08 7.85
CA ARG A 107 7.17 8.12 8.18
C ARG A 107 7.68 8.83 6.94
N VAL A 108 7.64 8.17 5.78
CA VAL A 108 8.22 8.67 4.53
C VAL A 108 7.15 9.16 3.55
N TYR A 109 6.01 8.47 3.49
CA TYR A 109 4.86 8.86 2.66
C TYR A 109 3.78 9.57 3.45
N SER A 110 3.13 10.56 2.82
CA SER A 110 1.88 11.14 3.34
C SER A 110 0.73 10.14 3.14
N VAL A 111 0.60 9.20 4.08
CA VAL A 111 -0.42 8.14 4.04
C VAL A 111 -1.68 8.59 4.77
N TRP A 112 -2.77 8.69 4.03
CA TRP A 112 -4.08 9.08 4.56
C TRP A 112 -4.94 7.84 4.87
N PRO A 113 -5.86 7.92 5.85
CA PRO A 113 -6.79 6.85 6.14
C PRO A 113 -7.64 6.48 4.91
N TYR A 114 -7.74 5.18 4.64
CA TYR A 114 -8.46 4.69 3.46
C TYR A 114 -9.93 5.14 3.40
N TRP A 115 -10.60 5.27 4.56
CA TRP A 115 -11.99 5.73 4.62
C TRP A 115 -12.18 7.19 4.17
N ILE A 116 -11.14 8.03 4.23
CA ILE A 116 -11.14 9.41 3.69
C ILE A 116 -10.83 9.39 2.19
N VAL A 117 -9.82 8.60 1.80
CA VAL A 117 -9.36 8.56 0.41
C VAL A 117 -10.35 7.85 -0.50
N ARG A 118 -11.09 6.86 0.00
CA ARG A 118 -12.07 6.08 -0.78
C ARG A 118 -13.18 6.95 -1.39
N PRO A 119 -13.88 7.83 -0.66
CA PRO A 119 -14.81 8.80 -1.23
C PRO A 119 -14.14 9.74 -2.26
N LEU A 120 -12.91 10.21 -2.01
CA LEU A 120 -12.17 11.07 -2.94
C LEU A 120 -11.85 10.35 -4.25
N LEU A 121 -11.42 9.10 -4.19
CA LEU A 121 -11.17 8.27 -5.37
C LEU A 121 -12.45 8.00 -6.17
N PHE A 122 -13.57 7.78 -5.47
CA PHE A 122 -14.87 7.64 -6.11
C PHE A 122 -15.25 8.91 -6.87
N ALA A 123 -15.19 10.07 -6.21
CA ALA A 123 -15.44 11.37 -6.84
C ALA A 123 -14.47 11.66 -8.00
N ASN A 124 -13.18 11.30 -7.85
CA ASN A 124 -12.17 11.43 -8.91
C ASN A 124 -12.51 10.59 -10.15
N LYS A 125 -13.18 9.45 -9.99
CA LYS A 125 -13.64 8.59 -11.09
C LYS A 125 -14.88 9.17 -11.79
N CYS A 126 -15.75 9.83 -11.05
CA CYS A 126 -16.98 10.43 -11.60
C CYS A 126 -16.70 11.71 -12.42
N ILE A 127 -15.69 12.47 -12.04
CA ILE A 127 -15.36 13.75 -12.69
C ILE A 127 -14.31 13.54 -13.79
N PRO A 128 -14.48 14.12 -14.99
CA PRO A 128 -13.50 14.04 -16.07
C PRO A 128 -12.09 14.50 -15.67
N GLY A 129 -11.07 13.94 -16.32
CA GLY A 129 -9.67 14.27 -16.04
C GLY A 129 -9.07 13.55 -14.82
N GLY A 130 -9.78 12.58 -14.22
CA GLY A 130 -9.30 11.84 -13.04
C GLY A 130 -7.98 11.10 -13.21
N ARG A 131 -7.63 10.70 -14.44
CA ARG A 131 -6.38 9.99 -14.74
C ARG A 131 -5.12 10.79 -14.40
N TYR A 132 -5.14 12.11 -14.54
CA TYR A 132 -4.00 12.97 -14.21
C TYR A 132 -3.72 13.09 -12.71
N HIS A 133 -4.67 12.65 -11.89
CA HIS A 133 -4.59 12.69 -10.43
C HIS A 133 -4.41 11.29 -9.83
N LEU A 134 -3.96 10.32 -10.64
CA LEU A 134 -3.62 8.98 -10.18
C LEU A 134 -2.13 8.74 -10.40
N ILE A 135 -1.47 8.18 -9.40
CA ILE A 135 -0.10 7.70 -9.54
C ILE A 135 -0.15 6.34 -10.23
N PRO A 136 0.64 6.11 -11.29
CA PRO A 136 0.70 4.81 -11.96
C PRO A 136 1.07 3.71 -10.97
N LYS A 137 0.44 2.54 -11.12
CA LYS A 137 0.80 1.37 -10.31
C LYS A 137 2.18 0.88 -10.73
N ASN A 138 3.04 0.64 -9.74
CA ASN A 138 4.29 -0.06 -9.94
C ASN A 138 4.10 -1.52 -9.52
N ASN A 139 4.39 -2.45 -10.42
CA ASN A 139 4.26 -3.88 -10.17
C ASN A 139 5.46 -4.46 -9.39
N GLY A 140 6.37 -3.61 -8.90
CA GLY A 140 7.54 -4.00 -8.14
C GLY A 140 8.70 -4.54 -8.98
N ARG A 141 8.69 -4.29 -10.30
CA ARG A 141 9.79 -4.69 -11.19
C ARG A 141 10.85 -3.62 -11.21
N ASP A 142 12.05 -3.99 -10.82
CA ASP A 142 13.22 -3.11 -10.90
C ASP A 142 13.84 -3.17 -12.30
N LEU A 143 13.27 -2.40 -13.24
CA LEU A 143 13.74 -2.37 -14.63
C LEU A 143 15.11 -1.71 -14.79
N TYR A 144 15.52 -0.89 -13.83
CA TYR A 144 16.74 -0.11 -13.92
C TYR A 144 17.79 -0.57 -12.90
N ASN A 145 17.58 -1.66 -12.15
CA ASN A 145 18.50 -2.04 -11.08
C ASN A 145 18.74 -0.89 -10.08
N PHE A 146 17.67 -0.24 -9.65
CA PHE A 146 17.71 0.83 -8.67
C PHE A 146 17.98 0.35 -7.26
N ILE A 147 17.57 -0.86 -6.90
CA ILE A 147 17.78 -1.41 -5.56
C ILE A 147 19.27 -1.48 -5.23
N ASP A 148 20.11 -1.82 -6.21
CA ASP A 148 21.57 -1.89 -6.02
C ASP A 148 22.26 -0.51 -6.12
N ARG A 149 21.59 0.50 -6.67
CA ARG A 149 22.20 1.80 -7.03
C ARG A 149 21.82 2.93 -6.09
N TYR A 150 20.67 2.84 -5.45
CA TYR A 150 20.14 3.87 -4.56
C TYR A 150 20.12 3.38 -3.12
N SER A 151 20.24 4.33 -2.19
CA SER A 151 20.15 4.02 -0.76
C SER A 151 18.71 3.70 -0.37
N VAL A 152 18.55 2.81 0.61
CA VAL A 152 17.23 2.44 1.13
C VAL A 152 16.58 3.62 1.82
N HIS A 153 15.31 3.89 1.52
CA HIS A 153 14.60 5.08 1.99
C HIS A 153 13.88 4.91 3.33
N ILE A 154 13.75 3.69 3.83
CA ILE A 154 13.16 3.39 5.14
C ILE A 154 14.21 2.87 6.12
N ASN A 155 14.09 3.29 7.37
CA ASN A 155 14.99 2.90 8.45
C ASN A 155 14.20 2.61 9.73
N PHE A 156 14.76 1.73 10.56
CA PHE A 156 14.28 1.54 11.92
C PHE A 156 14.65 2.72 12.80
N THR A 157 13.84 2.98 13.82
CA THR A 157 14.26 3.86 14.91
C THR A 157 15.15 3.12 15.89
N ARG A 158 15.86 3.87 16.74
CA ARG A 158 16.74 3.28 17.74
C ARG A 158 15.98 2.34 18.69
N GLU A 159 14.75 2.68 19.05
CA GLU A 159 13.89 1.87 19.91
C GLU A 159 13.49 0.56 19.22
N GLU A 160 13.24 0.61 17.91
CA GLU A 160 12.89 -0.57 17.12
C GLU A 160 14.10 -1.51 16.95
N GLU A 161 15.30 -0.96 16.82
CA GLU A 161 16.55 -1.73 16.83
C GLU A 161 16.78 -2.41 18.18
N ILE A 162 16.67 -1.67 19.29
CA ILE A 162 16.84 -2.22 20.66
C ILE A 162 15.81 -3.32 20.93
N PHE A 163 14.56 -3.11 20.50
CA PHE A 163 13.51 -4.12 20.61
C PHE A 163 13.88 -5.38 19.81
N GLY A 164 14.32 -5.21 18.55
CA GLY A 164 14.78 -6.31 17.71
C GLY A 164 15.93 -7.10 18.33
N GLU A 165 16.96 -6.42 18.83
CA GLU A 165 18.09 -7.05 19.53
C GLU A 165 17.65 -7.83 20.76
N THR A 166 16.71 -7.28 21.54
CA THR A 166 16.17 -7.94 22.74
C THR A 166 15.43 -9.23 22.37
N GLU A 167 14.61 -9.20 21.32
CA GLU A 167 13.89 -10.38 20.85
C GLU A 167 14.83 -11.44 20.27
N LEU A 168 15.87 -11.04 19.53
CA LEU A 168 16.89 -11.97 19.04
C LEU A 168 17.62 -12.68 20.19
N ARG A 169 17.97 -11.96 21.26
CA ARG A 169 18.59 -12.55 22.46
C ARG A 169 17.68 -13.57 23.13
N LYS A 170 16.36 -13.28 23.23
CA LYS A 170 15.37 -14.24 23.77
C LYS A 170 15.27 -15.51 22.94
N MET A 171 15.55 -15.44 21.65
CA MET A 171 15.61 -16.59 20.75
C MET A 171 16.92 -17.37 20.80
N GLY A 172 17.87 -16.97 21.67
CA GLY A 172 19.17 -17.61 21.79
C GLY A 172 20.20 -17.12 20.77
N LEU A 173 19.95 -16.00 20.09
CA LEU A 173 20.93 -15.34 19.22
C LEU A 173 21.65 -14.24 20.02
N PRO A 174 22.90 -14.46 20.46
CA PRO A 174 23.64 -13.46 21.20
C PRO A 174 24.00 -12.25 20.32
N GLU A 175 24.37 -11.14 20.96
CA GLU A 175 24.83 -9.94 20.25
C GLU A 175 26.03 -10.28 19.34
N GLY A 176 25.99 -9.76 18.11
CA GLY A 176 27.02 -10.05 17.10
C GLY A 176 26.93 -11.44 16.45
N ALA A 177 26.01 -12.31 16.86
CA ALA A 177 25.79 -13.59 16.20
C ALA A 177 25.47 -13.38 14.71
N LYS A 178 26.11 -14.20 13.86
CA LYS A 178 25.76 -14.27 12.44
C LYS A 178 24.57 -15.22 12.28
N PHE A 179 23.62 -14.82 11.46
CA PHE A 179 22.42 -15.59 11.18
C PHE A 179 21.96 -15.27 9.77
N VAL A 180 21.26 -16.23 9.17
CA VAL A 180 20.69 -16.13 7.82
C VAL A 180 19.19 -16.28 7.94
N THR A 181 18.44 -15.35 7.35
CA THR A 181 16.98 -15.50 7.24
C THR A 181 16.67 -16.31 5.99
N ILE A 182 15.96 -17.42 6.16
CA ILE A 182 15.45 -18.20 5.05
C ILE A 182 14.01 -17.78 4.81
N LEU A 183 13.75 -17.16 3.66
CA LEU A 183 12.39 -16.87 3.22
C LEU A 183 11.80 -18.12 2.53
N ALA A 184 11.27 -19.06 3.32
CA ALA A 184 10.54 -20.20 2.78
C ALA A 184 9.12 -19.79 2.38
N ARG A 185 8.77 -19.89 1.09
CA ARG A 185 7.41 -19.68 0.59
C ARG A 185 6.84 -21.03 0.15
N ASP A 186 5.82 -21.51 0.85
CA ASP A 186 5.02 -22.63 0.39
C ASP A 186 3.68 -22.15 -0.21
N ASN A 187 2.95 -23.08 -0.83
CA ASN A 187 1.65 -22.77 -1.44
C ASN A 187 0.56 -22.48 -0.39
N LEU A 188 0.80 -22.83 0.89
CA LEU A 188 -0.12 -22.59 2.00
C LEU A 188 -0.09 -21.13 2.45
N TYR A 189 1.06 -20.46 2.34
CA TYR A 189 1.24 -19.02 2.62
C TYR A 189 0.19 -18.10 1.95
N THR A 190 -0.34 -18.49 0.78
CA THR A 190 -1.36 -17.69 0.06
C THR A 190 -2.80 -18.11 0.40
N LYS A 191 -3.02 -19.36 0.80
CA LYS A 191 -4.36 -19.94 0.98
C LYS A 191 -4.90 -19.73 2.38
N GLU A 192 -4.08 -19.97 3.37
CA GLU A 192 -4.43 -19.64 4.72
C GLU A 192 -3.99 -18.19 4.95
N LYS A 193 -4.92 -17.34 5.38
CA LYS A 193 -4.59 -16.05 5.99
C LYS A 193 -3.97 -16.36 7.35
N ILE A 194 -2.80 -16.99 7.32
CA ILE A 194 -2.16 -17.63 8.44
C ILE A 194 -1.82 -16.56 9.47
N LEU A 195 -2.64 -16.56 10.51
CA LEU A 195 -2.40 -15.94 11.80
C LEU A 195 -1.38 -16.78 12.61
N ILE A 196 -0.37 -17.37 11.96
CA ILE A 196 0.71 -18.06 12.66
C ILE A 196 1.82 -17.02 12.83
N MET A 197 2.12 -16.79 14.10
CA MET A 197 3.28 -16.07 14.62
C MET A 197 3.18 -14.55 14.67
N ILE A 198 2.33 -14.01 15.53
CA ILE A 198 2.43 -12.62 15.98
C ILE A 198 3.83 -12.31 16.59
N GLY A 199 4.57 -13.31 17.08
CA GLY A 199 5.96 -13.16 17.53
C GLY A 199 7.01 -13.30 16.40
N LEU A 200 6.95 -14.38 15.63
CA LEU A 200 7.96 -14.68 14.59
C LEU A 200 7.76 -13.84 13.30
N ILE A 201 6.54 -13.37 13.01
CA ILE A 201 6.31 -12.37 11.94
C ILE A 201 7.00 -11.09 12.34
N THR A 202 6.77 -10.53 13.53
CA THR A 202 7.45 -9.30 13.98
C THR A 202 8.98 -9.41 13.88
N ILE A 203 9.53 -10.59 14.15
CA ILE A 203 10.97 -10.86 14.07
C ILE A 203 11.44 -11.07 12.62
N ILE A 204 10.67 -11.73 11.75
CA ILE A 204 10.92 -11.78 10.29
C ILE A 204 10.79 -10.38 9.66
N GLU A 205 9.85 -9.55 10.13
CA GLU A 205 9.65 -8.17 9.69
C GLU A 205 10.83 -7.28 10.11
N ILE A 206 11.33 -7.46 11.34
CA ILE A 206 12.55 -6.84 11.84
C ILE A 206 13.75 -7.35 11.04
N LEU A 207 13.84 -8.65 10.80
CA LEU A 207 14.93 -9.30 10.06
C LEU A 207 15.00 -8.88 8.60
N ILE A 208 13.87 -8.81 7.90
CA ILE A 208 13.83 -8.42 6.50
C ILE A 208 14.18 -6.94 6.35
N SER A 209 13.73 -6.08 7.26
CA SER A 209 14.14 -4.67 7.25
C SER A 209 15.58 -4.48 7.78
N MET A 210 16.12 -5.39 8.61
CA MET A 210 17.55 -5.43 8.97
C MET A 210 18.40 -5.95 7.81
N LEU A 211 17.88 -6.86 6.98
CA LEU A 211 18.52 -7.35 5.76
C LEU A 211 18.56 -6.28 4.67
N MET A 212 17.53 -5.43 4.56
CA MET A 212 17.60 -4.23 3.72
C MET A 212 18.75 -3.30 4.15
N LYS A 213 19.08 -3.28 5.45
CA LYS A 213 20.25 -2.54 5.97
C LYS A 213 21.59 -3.29 5.73
N LYS A 214 21.60 -4.63 5.76
CA LYS A 214 22.81 -5.48 5.69
C LYS A 214 23.24 -5.94 4.29
N GLN A 215 22.38 -5.88 3.27
CA GLN A 215 22.83 -6.11 1.88
C GLN A 215 23.84 -5.05 1.38
N LEU A 216 24.07 -4.00 2.17
CA LEU A 216 25.01 -2.91 1.90
C LEU A 216 26.31 -2.97 2.72
N SER A 217 26.58 -4.07 3.44
CA SER A 217 27.81 -4.23 4.24
C SER A 217 28.56 -5.53 3.91
N PHE A 218 28.84 -5.74 2.62
CA PHE A 218 29.88 -6.66 2.16
C PHE A 218 30.99 -5.87 1.48
#